data_AF-A0A6P8SXW6-F1
#
_entry.id   AF-A0A6P8SXW6-F1
#
_cell.length_a   1.000
_cell.length_b   1.000
_cell.length_c   1.000
_cell.angle_alpha   90.00
_cell.angle_beta   90.00
_cell.angle_gamma   90.00
#
_symmetry.space_group_name_H-M   'P 1'
#
loop_
_entity.id
_entity.type
_entity.pdbx_description
1 polymer ?
#
loop_
_entity_poly.entity_id
_entity_poly.type
_entity_poly.pdbx_seq_one_letter_code
_entity_poly.pdbx_strand_id
1 'polypeptide(L)'
;MAHGFNRLSDWLFLRDLKRIRGWSRSLIKSSLQVTTSDFYIKNISHFLKYMNETPCKGSRLNQNDMILITREVAAILKSMRKKVFIHQMQVKRDKMEGLPSHKDIMACLTAAKTRIPQLLDVMTSNPTHATRSLLYGYMTLNWSCIYGHRPGVYSNMTNTEVLKAEITGTAFGHLIHVSNHKTANAFGEAQMYLTIEEFGWMKRWLEIKGTLTGTNNRYFLCIAGKNP
;
A
#
# COMPACT_ATOMS: atom_id res chain seq x y z
N MET A 1 35.56 8.70 1.36
CA MET A 1 35.44 9.32 2.70
C MET A 1 34.70 10.65 2.57
N ALA A 2 33.63 10.87 3.34
CA ALA A 2 32.79 12.06 3.20
C ALA A 2 33.44 13.26 3.94
N HIS A 3 34.14 14.14 3.22
CA HIS A 3 34.57 15.43 3.77
C HIS A 3 33.36 16.22 4.32
N GLY A 4 33.48 16.88 5.48
CA GLY A 4 32.47 17.82 5.99
C GLY A 4 31.49 17.30 7.06
N PHE A 5 31.68 16.09 7.60
CA PHE A 5 30.85 15.55 8.69
C PHE A 5 30.84 16.46 9.94
N ASN A 6 31.91 17.24 10.13
CA ASN A 6 32.07 18.16 11.26
C ASN A 6 31.21 19.44 11.16
N ARG A 7 30.43 19.61 10.07
CA ARG A 7 29.60 20.80 9.79
C ARG A 7 28.11 20.47 9.59
N LEU A 8 27.66 19.32 10.09
CA LEU A 8 26.24 18.95 10.02
C LEU A 8 25.35 19.93 10.79
N SER A 9 25.88 20.57 11.83
CA SER A 9 25.15 21.52 12.68
C SER A 9 24.79 22.83 11.96
N ASP A 10 25.63 23.32 11.03
CA ASP A 10 25.44 24.60 10.34
C ASP A 10 24.80 24.49 8.95
N TRP A 11 24.70 23.26 8.42
CA TRP A 11 24.14 22.91 7.10
C TRP A 11 24.82 23.56 5.89
N LEU A 12 25.95 24.26 6.08
CA LEU A 12 26.61 25.00 5.01
C LEU A 12 27.24 24.09 3.95
N PHE A 13 27.40 22.79 4.23
CA PHE A 13 27.82 21.80 3.24
C PHE A 13 26.85 21.70 2.05
N LEU A 14 25.57 22.09 2.21
CA LEU A 14 24.59 22.09 1.12
C LEU A 14 24.84 23.19 0.07
N ARG A 15 25.67 24.20 0.38
CA ARG A 15 26.08 25.20 -0.62
C ARG A 15 26.90 24.60 -1.76
N ASP A 16 27.50 23.42 -1.54
CA ASP A 16 28.22 22.70 -2.58
C ASP A 16 27.24 22.01 -3.55
N LEU A 17 26.74 22.78 -4.51
CA LEU A 17 25.85 22.28 -5.56
C LEU A 17 26.52 21.21 -6.44
N LYS A 18 27.86 21.24 -6.58
CA LYS A 18 28.60 20.21 -7.33
C LYS A 18 28.50 18.87 -6.61
N ARG A 19 28.59 18.87 -5.28
CA ARG A 19 28.41 17.67 -4.47
C ARG A 19 26.98 17.13 -4.51
N ILE A 20 25.97 17.99 -4.52
CA ILE A 20 24.56 17.58 -4.72
C ILE A 20 24.39 16.87 -6.07
N ARG A 21 24.93 17.46 -7.15
CA ARG A 21 24.96 16.83 -8.48
C ARG A 21 25.77 15.54 -8.50
N GLY A 22 26.91 15.51 -7.80
CA GLY A 22 27.76 14.32 -7.70
C GLY A 22 27.05 13.16 -7.04
N TRP A 23 26.36 13.43 -5.92
CA TRP A 23 25.56 12.45 -5.21
C TRP A 23 24.41 11.92 -6.07
N SER A 24 23.64 12.79 -6.73
CA SER A 24 22.55 12.34 -7.61
C SER A 24 23.06 11.49 -8.77
N ARG A 25 24.21 11.85 -9.37
CA ARG A 25 24.88 11.01 -10.38
C ARG A 25 25.32 9.67 -9.81
N SER A 26 25.84 9.62 -8.59
CA SER A 26 26.21 8.35 -7.95
C SER A 26 25.00 7.45 -7.69
N LEU A 27 23.86 8.02 -7.30
CA LEU A 27 22.60 7.27 -7.18
C LEU A 27 22.15 6.72 -8.53
N ILE A 28 22.18 7.53 -9.58
CA ILE A 28 21.79 7.12 -10.93
C ILE A 28 22.73 6.06 -11.51
N LYS A 29 24.03 6.11 -11.18
CA LYS A 29 25.05 5.16 -11.63
C LYS A 29 25.14 3.89 -10.79
N SER A 30 24.53 3.88 -9.60
CA SER A 30 24.46 2.68 -8.77
C SER A 30 23.56 1.62 -9.43
N SER A 31 23.59 0.39 -8.91
CA SER A 31 22.72 -0.72 -9.35
C SER A 31 21.23 -0.54 -8.96
N LEU A 32 20.85 0.65 -8.49
CA LEU A 32 19.47 0.96 -8.14
C LEU A 32 18.60 1.14 -9.38
N GLN A 33 17.33 0.73 -9.26
CA GLN A 33 16.32 1.05 -10.25
C GLN A 33 16.10 2.57 -10.33
N VAL A 34 15.79 3.07 -11.53
CA VAL A 34 15.62 4.52 -11.76
C VAL A 34 14.52 5.13 -10.89
N THR A 35 13.48 4.36 -10.58
CA THR A 35 12.38 4.76 -9.67
C THR A 35 12.84 4.90 -8.22
N THR A 36 13.79 4.08 -7.78
CA THR A 36 14.40 4.17 -6.45
C THR A 36 15.27 5.42 -6.33
N SER A 37 16.08 5.72 -7.35
CA SER A 37 16.88 6.94 -7.40
C SER A 37 15.99 8.20 -7.42
N ASP A 38 14.90 8.18 -8.19
CA ASP A 38 13.86 9.22 -8.19
C ASP A 38 13.19 9.39 -6.82
N PHE A 39 12.86 8.29 -6.15
CA PHE A 39 12.30 8.33 -4.81
C PHE A 39 13.23 9.02 -3.79
N TYR A 40 14.53 8.67 -3.77
CA TYR A 40 15.47 9.31 -2.84
C TYR A 40 15.64 10.80 -3.11
N ILE A 41 15.75 11.20 -4.38
CA ILE A 41 15.90 12.62 -4.72
C ILE A 41 14.62 13.39 -4.38
N LYS A 42 13.42 12.80 -4.58
CA LYS A 42 12.14 13.38 -4.13
C LYS A 42 12.08 13.55 -2.62
N ASN A 43 12.55 12.59 -1.84
CA ASN A 43 12.58 12.72 -0.38
C ASN A 43 13.47 13.87 0.07
N ILE A 44 14.64 14.04 -0.56
CA ILE A 44 15.49 15.21 -0.30
C ILE A 44 14.78 16.50 -0.70
N SER A 45 14.10 16.53 -1.85
CA SER A 45 13.29 17.68 -2.26
C SER A 45 12.20 18.03 -1.23
N HIS A 46 11.50 17.05 -0.67
CA HIS A 46 10.51 17.26 0.38
C HIS A 46 11.15 17.73 1.70
N PHE A 47 12.29 17.16 2.07
CA PHE A 47 13.03 17.56 3.25
C PHE A 47 13.52 19.02 3.16
N LEU A 48 14.03 19.43 2.00
CA LEU A 48 14.44 20.82 1.76
C LEU A 48 13.25 21.78 1.84
N LYS A 49 12.08 21.38 1.31
CA LYS A 49 10.84 22.15 1.45
C LYS A 49 10.45 22.32 2.92
N TYR A 50 10.48 21.23 3.69
CA TYR A 50 10.24 21.27 5.13
C TYR A 50 11.23 22.18 5.86
N MET A 51 12.54 22.08 5.59
CA MET A 51 13.54 22.97 6.20
C MET A 51 13.33 24.45 5.86
N ASN A 52 12.81 24.74 4.67
CA ASN A 52 12.51 26.11 4.27
C ASN A 52 11.29 26.66 5.01
N GLU A 53 10.28 25.81 5.27
CA GLU A 53 9.07 26.17 6.04
C GLU A 53 9.32 26.15 7.56
N THR A 54 10.28 25.35 8.02
CA THR A 54 10.66 25.18 9.43
C THR A 54 12.19 25.29 9.58
N PRO A 55 12.76 26.50 9.56
CA PRO A 55 14.21 26.70 9.65
C PRO A 55 14.79 26.14 10.96
N CYS A 56 15.82 25.31 10.85
CA CYS A 56 16.52 24.78 12.02
C CYS A 56 17.34 25.89 12.69
N LYS A 57 17.25 26.01 14.04
CA LYS A 57 17.95 27.05 14.83
C LYS A 57 19.48 27.07 14.63
N GLY A 58 20.08 25.93 14.29
CA GLY A 58 21.53 25.83 14.02
C GLY A 58 21.93 26.12 12.57
N SER A 59 20.97 26.14 11.63
CA SER A 59 21.24 26.35 10.22
C SER A 59 21.75 27.76 9.96
N ARG A 60 22.82 27.87 9.17
CA ARG A 60 23.37 29.15 8.69
C ARG A 60 23.09 29.39 7.21
N LEU A 61 22.20 28.59 6.62
CA LEU A 61 21.72 28.78 5.25
C LEU A 61 20.78 29.99 5.21
N ASN A 62 21.05 30.92 4.30
CA ASN A 62 20.14 32.05 4.06
C ASN A 62 19.06 31.66 3.02
N GLN A 63 18.10 32.54 2.80
CA GLN A 63 17.00 32.30 1.86
C GLN A 63 17.50 32.08 0.41
N ASN A 64 18.54 32.80 -0.01
CA ASN A 64 19.13 32.64 -1.35
C ASN A 64 19.80 31.26 -1.49
N ASP A 65 20.50 30.78 -0.46
CA ASP A 65 21.07 29.44 -0.44
C ASP A 65 19.97 28.39 -0.64
N MET A 66 18.88 28.49 0.13
CA MET A 66 17.75 27.56 0.05
C MET A 66 17.07 27.56 -1.32
N ILE A 67 16.93 28.73 -1.95
CA ILE A 67 16.40 28.86 -3.31
C ILE A 67 17.31 28.13 -4.31
N LEU A 68 18.62 28.36 -4.24
CA LEU A 68 19.59 27.73 -5.15
C LEU A 68 19.64 26.21 -4.97
N ILE A 69 19.69 25.73 -3.74
CA ILE A 69 19.71 24.29 -3.40
C ILE A 69 18.43 23.61 -3.92
N THR A 70 17.26 24.20 -3.64
CA THR A 70 15.96 23.63 -4.06
C THR A 70 15.84 23.61 -5.58
N ARG A 71 16.28 24.67 -6.28
CA ARG A 71 16.31 24.72 -7.74
C ARG A 71 17.21 23.64 -8.33
N GLU A 72 18.37 23.41 -7.72
CA GLU A 72 19.30 22.38 -8.17
C GLU A 72 18.68 20.98 -8.07
N VAL A 73 18.07 20.65 -6.93
CA VAL A 73 17.39 19.36 -6.75
C VAL A 73 16.19 19.22 -7.71
N ALA A 74 15.44 20.30 -7.94
CA ALA A 74 14.34 20.31 -8.90
C ALA A 74 14.82 20.08 -10.35
N ALA A 75 15.96 20.65 -10.74
CA ALA A 75 16.57 20.43 -12.05
C ALA A 75 17.02 18.97 -12.23
N ILE A 76 17.59 18.38 -11.20
CA ILE A 76 17.93 16.94 -11.17
C ILE A 76 16.66 16.11 -11.38
N LEU A 77 15.59 16.35 -10.62
CA LEU A 77 14.32 15.64 -10.79
C LEU A 77 13.75 15.79 -12.21
N LYS A 78 13.79 17.02 -12.77
CA LYS A 78 13.33 17.29 -14.14
C LYS A 78 14.09 16.44 -15.16
N SER A 79 15.41 16.29 -14.98
CA SER A 79 16.24 15.48 -15.88
C SER A 79 15.90 13.98 -15.84
N MET A 80 15.35 13.49 -14.73
CA MET A 80 15.00 12.08 -14.57
C MET A 80 13.60 11.72 -15.07
N ARG A 81 12.70 12.69 -15.25
CA ARG A 81 11.30 12.46 -15.63
C ARG A 81 11.14 11.51 -16.81
N LYS A 82 11.88 11.75 -17.90
CA LYS A 82 11.81 10.90 -19.10
C LYS A 82 12.25 9.46 -18.80
N LYS A 83 13.33 9.26 -18.05
CA LYS A 83 13.85 7.93 -17.70
C LYS A 83 12.88 7.16 -16.80
N VAL A 84 12.32 7.84 -15.79
CA VAL A 84 11.31 7.27 -14.90
C VAL A 84 10.06 6.87 -15.69
N PHE A 85 9.57 7.73 -16.58
CA PHE A 85 8.41 7.44 -17.42
C PHE A 85 8.64 6.21 -18.30
N ILE A 86 9.76 6.14 -19.02
CA ILE A 86 10.11 4.99 -19.88
C ILE A 86 10.16 3.70 -19.05
N HIS A 87 10.84 3.71 -17.91
CA HIS A 87 10.91 2.54 -17.04
C HIS A 87 9.54 2.11 -16.51
N GLN A 88 8.68 3.06 -16.10
CA GLN A 88 7.32 2.76 -15.66
C GLN A 88 6.47 2.13 -16.78
N MET A 89 6.65 2.59 -18.02
CA MET A 89 5.98 1.99 -19.18
C MET A 89 6.46 0.57 -19.46
N GLN A 90 7.77 0.33 -19.36
CA GLN A 90 8.33 -1.01 -19.50
C GLN A 90 7.79 -1.96 -18.42
N VAL A 91 7.88 -1.57 -17.14
CA VAL A 91 7.35 -2.35 -16.03
C VAL A 91 5.85 -2.61 -16.18
N LYS A 92 5.08 -1.64 -16.71
CA LYS A 92 3.66 -1.84 -16.99
C LYS A 92 3.47 -2.91 -18.05
N ARG A 93 4.21 -2.86 -19.17
CA ARG A 93 4.15 -3.88 -20.23
C ARG A 93 4.50 -5.26 -19.70
N ASP A 94 5.60 -5.40 -18.97
CA ASP A 94 6.05 -6.68 -18.40
C ASP A 94 4.99 -7.26 -17.44
N LYS A 95 4.34 -6.40 -16.64
CA LYS A 95 3.24 -6.82 -15.77
C LYS A 95 1.98 -7.23 -16.52
N MET A 96 1.72 -6.63 -17.68
CA MET A 96 0.57 -7.01 -18.52
C MET A 96 0.79 -8.39 -19.14
N GLU A 97 2.03 -8.74 -19.49
CA GLU A 97 2.38 -10.08 -19.99
C GLU A 97 2.18 -11.17 -18.93
N GLY A 98 2.38 -10.85 -17.66
CA GLY A 98 2.17 -11.75 -16.53
C GLY A 98 0.74 -11.81 -15.99
N LEU A 99 -0.26 -11.24 -16.68
CA LEU A 99 -1.64 -11.28 -16.19
C LEU A 99 -2.25 -12.69 -16.33
N PRO A 100 -3.00 -13.17 -15.33
CA PRO A 100 -3.75 -14.41 -15.44
C PRO A 100 -4.73 -14.38 -16.61
N SER A 101 -4.89 -15.52 -17.30
CA SER A 101 -5.88 -15.62 -18.37
C SER A 101 -7.30 -15.56 -17.80
N HIS A 102 -8.28 -15.22 -18.64
CA HIS A 102 -9.70 -15.30 -18.25
C HIS A 102 -10.07 -16.70 -17.71
N LYS A 103 -9.53 -17.76 -18.33
CA LYS A 103 -9.75 -19.14 -17.89
C LYS A 103 -9.22 -19.38 -16.48
N ASP A 104 -8.03 -18.88 -16.16
CA ASP A 104 -7.42 -19.05 -14.84
C ASP A 104 -8.19 -18.27 -13.77
N ILE A 105 -8.64 -17.05 -14.09
CA ILE A 105 -9.48 -16.24 -13.20
C ILE A 105 -10.79 -16.98 -12.89
N MET A 106 -11.46 -17.53 -13.91
CA MET A 106 -12.70 -18.29 -13.73
C MET A 106 -12.49 -19.57 -12.91
N ALA A 107 -11.36 -20.26 -13.12
CA ALA A 107 -10.98 -21.42 -12.31
C ALA A 107 -10.75 -21.02 -10.85
N CYS A 108 -10.08 -19.90 -10.59
CA CYS A 108 -9.86 -19.37 -9.25
C CYS A 108 -11.18 -19.01 -8.54
N LEU A 109 -12.09 -18.33 -9.23
CA LEU A 109 -13.40 -17.96 -8.70
C LEU A 109 -14.23 -19.21 -8.36
N THR A 110 -14.23 -20.21 -9.25
CA THR A 110 -14.92 -21.48 -9.02
C THR A 110 -14.35 -22.21 -7.82
N ALA A 111 -13.01 -22.31 -7.73
CA ALA A 111 -12.34 -22.92 -6.60
C ALA A 111 -12.62 -22.17 -5.29
N ALA A 112 -12.64 -20.84 -5.30
CA ALA A 112 -12.94 -20.04 -4.11
C ALA A 112 -14.38 -20.28 -3.61
N LYS A 113 -15.37 -20.30 -4.51
CA LYS A 113 -16.77 -20.61 -4.17
C LYS A 113 -16.93 -21.96 -3.48
N THR A 114 -16.16 -22.97 -3.87
CA THR A 114 -16.18 -24.29 -3.22
C THR A 114 -15.36 -24.32 -1.93
N ARG A 115 -14.16 -23.73 -1.93
CA ARG A 115 -13.19 -23.88 -0.82
C ARG A 115 -13.52 -22.99 0.37
N ILE A 116 -14.10 -21.81 0.18
CA ILE A 116 -14.45 -20.91 1.29
C ILE A 116 -15.44 -21.59 2.27
N PRO A 117 -16.59 -22.14 1.83
CA PRO A 117 -17.50 -22.87 2.72
C PRO A 117 -16.81 -24.04 3.45
N GLN A 118 -16.04 -24.86 2.73
CA GLN A 118 -15.32 -26.00 3.32
C GLN A 118 -14.32 -25.56 4.39
N LEU A 119 -13.59 -24.47 4.15
CA LEU A 119 -12.64 -23.93 5.12
C LEU A 119 -13.36 -23.33 6.33
N LEU A 120 -14.55 -22.75 6.16
CA LEU A 120 -15.40 -22.32 7.28
C LEU A 120 -15.89 -23.51 8.12
N ASP A 121 -16.25 -24.64 7.49
CA ASP A 121 -16.59 -25.88 8.21
C ASP A 121 -15.41 -26.38 9.06
N VAL A 122 -14.22 -26.42 8.47
CA VAL A 122 -12.98 -26.82 9.18
C VAL A 122 -12.66 -25.83 10.30
N MET A 123 -12.76 -24.52 10.06
CA MET A 123 -12.51 -23.50 11.08
C MET A 123 -13.49 -23.57 12.25
N THR A 124 -14.73 -24.01 12.01
CA THR A 124 -15.73 -24.22 13.06
C THR A 124 -15.34 -25.40 13.97
N SER A 125 -14.80 -26.47 13.38
CA SER A 125 -14.56 -27.74 14.10
C SER A 125 -13.15 -27.85 14.68
N ASN A 126 -12.14 -27.37 13.96
CA ASN A 126 -10.73 -27.47 14.32
C ASN A 126 -9.95 -26.24 13.79
N PRO A 127 -10.03 -25.09 14.48
CA PRO A 127 -9.38 -23.87 14.04
C PRO A 127 -7.86 -23.97 14.17
N THR A 128 -7.16 -23.86 13.03
CA THR A 128 -5.69 -23.78 12.99
C THR A 128 -5.23 -22.52 12.29
N HIS A 129 -3.99 -22.10 12.55
CA HIS A 129 -3.37 -21.00 11.81
C HIS A 129 -3.37 -21.26 10.29
N ALA A 130 -3.00 -22.47 9.87
CA ALA A 130 -2.92 -22.84 8.46
C ALA A 130 -4.28 -22.76 7.76
N THR A 131 -5.33 -23.32 8.37
CA THR A 131 -6.71 -23.25 7.84
C THR A 131 -7.17 -21.80 7.73
N ARG A 132 -6.86 -20.98 8.74
CA ARG A 132 -7.21 -19.56 8.76
C ARG A 132 -6.51 -18.78 7.64
N SER A 133 -5.20 -18.97 7.46
CA SER A 133 -4.45 -18.32 6.38
C SER A 133 -4.98 -18.73 5.00
N LEU A 134 -5.36 -20.00 4.82
CA LEU A 134 -5.99 -20.47 3.57
C LEU A 134 -7.34 -19.80 3.35
N LEU A 135 -8.19 -19.71 4.37
CA LEU A 135 -9.49 -19.04 4.27
C LEU A 135 -9.33 -17.59 3.82
N TYR A 136 -8.41 -16.86 4.45
CA TYR A 136 -8.11 -15.47 4.07
C TYR A 136 -7.57 -15.37 2.64
N GLY A 137 -6.70 -16.30 2.24
CA GLY A 137 -6.18 -16.40 0.89
C GLY A 137 -7.31 -16.54 -0.14
N TYR A 138 -8.24 -17.48 0.07
CA TYR A 138 -9.36 -17.68 -0.85
C TYR A 138 -10.35 -16.52 -0.87
N MET A 139 -10.69 -15.94 0.29
CA MET A 139 -11.57 -14.77 0.37
C MET A 139 -10.98 -13.57 -0.39
N THR A 140 -9.71 -13.25 -0.11
CA THR A 140 -9.03 -12.12 -0.77
C THR A 140 -8.77 -12.38 -2.25
N LEU A 141 -8.47 -13.62 -2.65
CA LEU A 141 -8.39 -14.01 -4.05
C LEU A 141 -9.72 -13.78 -4.77
N ASN A 142 -10.84 -14.26 -4.22
CA ASN A 142 -12.17 -14.07 -4.80
C ASN A 142 -12.47 -12.59 -5.02
N TRP A 143 -12.29 -11.77 -3.98
CA TRP A 143 -12.53 -10.33 -4.07
C TRP A 143 -11.57 -9.62 -5.02
N SER A 144 -10.29 -10.01 -5.06
CA SER A 144 -9.32 -9.45 -6.00
C SER A 144 -9.67 -9.76 -7.45
N CYS A 145 -10.16 -10.96 -7.74
CA CYS A 145 -10.61 -11.32 -9.08
C CYS A 145 -11.85 -10.53 -9.53
N ILE A 146 -12.72 -10.15 -8.59
CA ILE A 146 -13.98 -9.43 -8.91
C ILE A 146 -13.78 -7.91 -8.93
N TYR A 147 -13.18 -7.32 -7.90
CA TYR A 147 -13.12 -5.86 -7.73
C TYR A 147 -11.75 -5.26 -8.03
N GLY A 148 -10.68 -6.06 -8.05
CA GLY A 148 -9.33 -5.55 -8.28
C GLY A 148 -8.81 -4.59 -7.19
N HIS A 149 -9.42 -4.60 -5.99
CA HIS A 149 -8.97 -3.73 -4.91
C HIS A 149 -7.58 -4.12 -4.41
N ARG A 150 -6.85 -3.12 -3.89
CA ARG A 150 -5.52 -3.33 -3.29
C ARG A 150 -5.64 -4.15 -2.00
N PRO A 151 -4.61 -4.94 -1.62
CA PRO A 151 -4.61 -5.69 -0.36
C PRO A 151 -4.89 -4.85 0.89
N GLY A 152 -4.54 -3.56 0.86
CA GLY A 152 -4.82 -2.61 1.92
C GLY A 152 -6.32 -2.38 2.17
N VAL A 153 -7.20 -2.59 1.19
CA VAL A 153 -8.65 -2.51 1.38
C VAL A 153 -9.11 -3.70 2.23
N TYR A 154 -8.78 -4.92 1.82
CA TYR A 154 -9.23 -6.13 2.53
C TYR A 154 -8.65 -6.24 3.94
N SER A 155 -7.37 -5.93 4.12
CA SER A 155 -6.70 -5.98 5.43
C SER A 155 -7.14 -4.88 6.40
N ASN A 156 -7.72 -3.77 5.90
CA ASN A 156 -8.22 -2.69 6.72
C ASN A 156 -9.73 -2.75 6.98
N MET A 157 -10.46 -3.60 6.25
CA MET A 157 -11.89 -3.83 6.47
C MET A 157 -12.12 -4.24 7.93
N THR A 158 -13.11 -3.62 8.56
CA THR A 158 -13.42 -3.82 9.98
C THR A 158 -14.67 -4.68 10.16
N ASN A 159 -14.79 -5.34 11.32
CA ASN A 159 -16.00 -6.04 11.71
C ASN A 159 -17.22 -5.09 11.65
N THR A 160 -17.07 -3.85 12.11
CA THR A 160 -18.14 -2.85 12.11
C THR A 160 -18.61 -2.49 10.71
N GLU A 161 -17.71 -2.34 9.74
CA GLU A 161 -18.10 -2.07 8.35
C GLU A 161 -18.89 -3.22 7.74
N VAL A 162 -18.53 -4.47 8.07
CA VAL A 162 -19.29 -5.66 7.63
C VAL A 162 -20.66 -5.72 8.31
N LEU A 163 -20.73 -5.50 9.62
CA LEU A 163 -22.00 -5.48 10.35
C LEU A 163 -22.93 -4.35 9.88
N LYS A 164 -22.38 -3.19 9.54
CA LYS A 164 -23.17 -2.09 8.93
C LYS A 164 -23.75 -2.50 7.58
N ALA A 165 -22.97 -3.20 6.75
CA ALA A 165 -23.43 -3.68 5.46
C ALA A 165 -24.60 -4.66 5.58
N GLU A 166 -24.65 -5.47 6.66
CA GLU A 166 -25.78 -6.34 6.97
C GLU A 166 -27.08 -5.54 7.18
N ILE A 167 -27.02 -4.46 7.97
CA ILE A 167 -28.18 -3.61 8.27
C ILE A 167 -28.72 -2.94 7.00
N THR A 168 -27.83 -2.51 6.10
CA THR A 168 -28.20 -1.83 4.85
C THR A 168 -28.35 -2.79 3.67
N GLY A 169 -28.34 -4.10 3.93
CA GLY A 169 -28.45 -5.14 2.91
C GLY A 169 -29.78 -5.10 2.17
N THR A 170 -29.79 -5.70 0.99
CA THR A 170 -31.02 -5.91 0.20
C THR A 170 -31.24 -7.40 0.00
N ALA A 171 -32.39 -7.77 -0.58
CA ALA A 171 -32.67 -9.16 -0.95
C ALA A 171 -31.68 -9.73 -1.99
N PHE A 172 -30.92 -8.88 -2.68
CA PHE A 172 -30.00 -9.29 -3.74
C PHE A 172 -28.55 -9.38 -3.28
N GLY A 173 -28.18 -8.61 -2.25
CA GLY A 173 -26.81 -8.53 -1.78
C GLY A 173 -26.56 -7.37 -0.83
N HIS A 174 -25.29 -7.24 -0.45
CA HIS A 174 -24.81 -6.32 0.56
C HIS A 174 -23.65 -5.48 0.00
N LEU A 175 -23.64 -4.18 0.27
CA LEU A 175 -22.56 -3.29 -0.13
C LEU A 175 -21.71 -2.95 1.09
N ILE A 176 -20.45 -3.38 1.09
CA ILE A 176 -19.49 -3.07 2.14
C ILE A 176 -18.72 -1.81 1.75
N HIS A 177 -18.64 -0.88 2.70
CA HIS A 177 -17.89 0.35 2.60
C HIS A 177 -16.63 0.26 3.46
N VAL A 178 -15.46 0.27 2.82
CA VAL A 178 -14.16 0.25 3.51
C VAL A 178 -13.58 1.65 3.49
N SER A 179 -13.61 2.30 4.65
CA SER A 179 -13.26 3.70 4.82
C SER A 179 -11.75 3.95 4.90
N ASN A 180 -10.99 2.98 5.40
CA ASN A 180 -9.56 3.15 5.65
C ASN A 180 -8.70 2.46 4.58
N HIS A 181 -8.23 3.21 3.60
CA HIS A 181 -7.21 2.75 2.64
C HIS A 181 -6.32 3.89 2.15
N LYS A 182 -5.20 3.55 1.49
CA LYS A 182 -4.12 4.48 1.08
C LYS A 182 -4.61 5.76 0.38
N THR A 183 -5.74 5.69 -0.32
CA THR A 183 -6.24 6.76 -1.18
C THR A 183 -7.65 7.22 -0.79
N ALA A 184 -8.14 6.84 0.40
CA ALA A 184 -9.49 7.17 0.86
C ALA A 184 -9.75 8.68 0.86
N ASN A 185 -8.78 9.47 1.33
CA ASN A 185 -8.89 10.93 1.36
C ASN A 185 -9.11 11.57 -0.02
N ALA A 186 -8.71 10.90 -1.10
CA ALA A 186 -8.82 11.44 -2.46
C ALA A 186 -9.99 10.85 -3.26
N PHE A 187 -10.42 9.62 -2.96
CA PHE A 187 -11.43 8.90 -3.76
C PHE A 187 -12.64 8.43 -2.95
N GLY A 188 -12.72 8.77 -1.66
CA GLY A 188 -13.75 8.25 -0.77
C GLY A 188 -13.51 6.78 -0.42
N GLU A 189 -14.55 6.13 0.08
CA GLU A 189 -14.51 4.74 0.56
C GLU A 189 -14.41 3.75 -0.60
N ALA A 190 -13.71 2.64 -0.38
CA ALA A 190 -13.74 1.52 -1.31
C ALA A 190 -15.03 0.70 -1.11
N GLN A 191 -15.71 0.38 -2.21
CA GLN A 191 -16.97 -0.36 -2.18
C GLN A 191 -16.80 -1.78 -2.69
N MET A 192 -17.46 -2.74 -2.03
CA MET A 192 -17.50 -4.15 -2.41
C MET A 192 -18.93 -4.67 -2.31
N TYR A 193 -19.52 -5.02 -3.45
CA TYR A 193 -20.86 -5.63 -3.50
C TYR A 193 -20.77 -7.14 -3.39
N LEU A 194 -21.34 -7.76 -2.37
CA LEU A 194 -21.38 -9.20 -2.22
C LEU A 194 -22.79 -9.74 -2.42
N THR A 195 -22.89 -10.87 -3.09
CA THR A 195 -24.15 -11.63 -3.14
C THR A 195 -24.56 -12.10 -1.75
N ILE A 196 -25.81 -12.56 -1.61
CA ILE A 196 -26.31 -13.14 -0.35
C ILE A 196 -25.41 -14.30 0.13
N GLU A 197 -24.99 -15.17 -0.80
CA GLU A 197 -24.12 -16.30 -0.50
C GLU A 197 -22.75 -15.83 0.02
N GLU A 198 -22.09 -14.92 -0.72
CA GLU A 198 -20.76 -14.42 -0.36
C GLU A 198 -20.77 -13.66 0.97
N PHE A 199 -21.81 -12.87 1.22
CA PHE A 199 -21.98 -12.19 2.50
C PHE A 199 -22.25 -13.19 3.64
N GLY A 200 -22.98 -14.28 3.37
CA GLY A 200 -23.16 -15.38 4.31
C GLY A 200 -21.83 -15.98 4.80
N TRP A 201 -20.83 -16.11 3.92
CA TRP A 201 -19.48 -16.54 4.32
C TRP A 201 -18.83 -15.56 5.30
N MET A 202 -19.06 -14.26 5.11
CA MET A 202 -18.51 -13.23 6.00
C MET A 202 -19.14 -13.26 7.39
N LYS A 203 -20.46 -13.44 7.46
CA LYS A 203 -21.16 -13.58 8.74
C LYS A 203 -20.69 -14.81 9.51
N ARG A 204 -20.61 -15.94 8.82
CA ARG A 204 -20.11 -17.18 9.40
C ARG A 204 -18.66 -17.03 9.90
N TRP A 205 -17.82 -16.31 9.16
CA TRP A 205 -16.48 -15.99 9.65
C TRP A 205 -16.51 -15.11 10.90
N LEU A 206 -17.37 -14.09 11.00
CA LEU A 206 -17.49 -13.26 12.20
C LEU A 206 -17.93 -14.07 13.42
N GLU A 207 -18.86 -15.00 13.25
CA GLU A 207 -19.31 -15.92 14.31
C GLU A 207 -18.15 -16.79 14.80
N ILE A 208 -17.46 -17.48 13.89
CA ILE A 208 -16.27 -18.28 14.20
C ILE A 208 -15.21 -17.42 14.88
N LYS A 209 -14.93 -16.24 14.32
CA LYS A 209 -13.97 -15.31 14.88
C LYS A 209 -14.32 -14.92 16.30
N GLY A 210 -15.59 -14.82 16.67
CA GLY A 210 -16.03 -14.52 18.04
C GLY A 210 -15.70 -15.62 19.05
N THR A 211 -15.56 -16.88 18.61
CA THR A 211 -15.28 -18.03 19.51
C THR A 211 -13.80 -18.31 19.73
N LEU A 212 -12.91 -17.73 18.91
CA LEU A 212 -11.47 -17.92 19.04
C LEU A 212 -10.91 -17.16 20.27
N THR A 213 -9.79 -17.59 20.82
CA THR A 213 -9.13 -16.90 21.95
C THR A 213 -8.31 -15.69 21.47
N GLY A 214 -8.41 -14.54 22.16
CA GLY A 214 -7.62 -13.32 21.85
C GLY A 214 -8.33 -12.28 20.96
N THR A 215 -9.67 -12.25 20.98
CA THR A 215 -10.54 -11.82 19.87
C THR A 215 -11.01 -10.37 19.82
N ASN A 216 -10.31 -9.44 20.44
CA ASN A 216 -10.66 -8.01 20.35
C ASN A 216 -10.09 -7.28 19.12
N ASN A 217 -9.86 -8.00 18.03
CA ASN A 217 -9.36 -7.38 16.81
C ASN A 217 -10.49 -6.80 15.97
N ARG A 218 -10.47 -5.47 15.80
CA ARG A 218 -11.44 -4.75 14.97
C ARG A 218 -11.39 -5.11 13.48
N TYR A 219 -10.27 -5.63 12.97
CA TYR A 219 -10.09 -5.93 11.55
C TYR A 219 -10.68 -7.28 11.19
N PHE A 220 -11.52 -7.32 10.15
CA PHE A 220 -12.31 -8.48 9.74
C PHE A 220 -11.46 -9.75 9.56
N LEU A 221 -10.37 -9.65 8.77
CA LEU A 221 -9.48 -10.77 8.46
C LEU A 221 -8.42 -11.05 9.54
N CYS A 222 -8.45 -10.44 10.72
CA CYS A 222 -7.40 -10.66 11.73
C CYS A 222 -8.01 -11.07 13.06
N ILE A 223 -7.37 -12.00 13.76
CA ILE A 223 -7.77 -12.39 15.13
C ILE A 223 -6.86 -11.79 16.20
N ALA A 224 -5.57 -11.54 15.89
CA ALA A 224 -4.61 -10.90 16.78
C ALA A 224 -3.67 -10.00 15.97
N GLY A 225 -3.56 -8.71 16.35
CA GLY A 225 -2.72 -7.75 15.63
C GLY A 225 -3.09 -7.56 14.15
N LYS A 226 -2.28 -6.79 13.40
CA LYS A 226 -2.56 -6.50 11.97
C LYS A 226 -1.73 -7.35 11.00
N ASN A 227 -1.15 -8.44 11.49
CA ASN A 227 -0.36 -9.35 10.69
C ASN A 227 -1.15 -10.65 10.43
N PRO A 228 -1.06 -11.21 9.21
CA PRO A 228 -1.69 -12.50 8.88
C PRO A 228 -1.25 -13.63 9.81
#